data_AF-A0A3D0NST3-F1
#
_entry.id   AF-A0A3D0NST3-F1
#
_cell.length_a   1.000
_cell.length_b   1.000
_cell.length_c   1.000
_cell.angle_alpha   90.00
_cell.angle_beta   90.00
_cell.angle_gamma   90.00
#
_symmetry.space_group_name_H-M   'P 1'
#
loop_
_entity.id
_entity.type
_entity.pdbx_description
1 polymer ?
#
loop_
_entity_poly.entity_id
_entity_poly.type
_entity_poly.pdbx_seq_one_letter_code
_entity_poly.pdbx_strand_id
1 'polypeptide(L)'
;MVDRYGADVLGDDPHESRRVRSVECGAEVGMVVEDPHSGFVGAVVRIEGGRVELEDRRGRTRVFPLGPGFWVDGRPVILTAPRSPVPAAATRTASGSVKVTGGRARVAAAGRIYVEGRHDAELVEQVWGDDLRVEGVVV
;
A
#
# COMPACT_ATOMS: atom_id res chain seq x y z
N MET A 1 -42.59 -8.67 -41.87
CA MET A 1 -42.55 -9.54 -40.68
C MET A 1 -41.38 -9.05 -39.85
N VAL A 2 -41.65 -8.46 -38.67
CA VAL A 2 -40.58 -7.91 -37.80
C VAL A 2 -39.85 -9.11 -37.20
N ASP A 3 -38.59 -9.27 -37.59
CA ASP A 3 -37.70 -10.25 -36.98
C ASP A 3 -37.48 -9.87 -35.51
N ARG A 4 -37.95 -10.73 -34.59
CA ARG A 4 -37.87 -10.50 -33.15
C ARG A 4 -36.48 -10.77 -32.58
N TYR A 5 -35.60 -11.45 -33.32
CA TYR A 5 -34.38 -12.01 -32.75
C TYR A 5 -33.09 -11.36 -33.24
N GLY A 6 -33.15 -10.49 -34.26
CA GLY A 6 -31.99 -9.74 -34.74
C GLY A 6 -30.98 -10.63 -35.47
N ALA A 7 -30.07 -10.00 -36.21
CA ALA A 7 -29.17 -10.69 -37.14
C ALA A 7 -28.06 -11.54 -36.48
N ASP A 8 -27.84 -11.39 -35.17
CA ASP A 8 -26.81 -12.14 -34.46
C ASP A 8 -27.22 -12.42 -33.00
N VAL A 9 -27.67 -13.64 -32.75
CA VAL A 9 -28.08 -14.17 -31.43
C VAL A 9 -26.90 -14.62 -30.57
N LEU A 10 -25.67 -14.65 -31.12
CA LEU A 10 -24.44 -15.03 -30.42
C LEU A 10 -23.50 -13.84 -30.20
N GLY A 11 -23.77 -12.69 -30.83
CA GLY A 11 -22.94 -11.49 -30.76
C GLY A 11 -22.97 -10.79 -29.39
N ASP A 12 -24.01 -11.03 -28.59
CA ASP A 12 -24.13 -10.55 -27.21
C ASP A 12 -24.08 -11.76 -26.27
N ASP A 13 -22.92 -12.01 -25.65
CA ASP A 13 -22.73 -13.11 -24.72
C ASP A 13 -23.05 -12.63 -23.29
N PRO A 14 -24.26 -12.89 -22.75
CA PRO A 14 -24.70 -12.37 -21.43
C PRO A 14 -23.88 -12.95 -20.27
N HIS A 15 -23.01 -13.94 -20.55
CA HIS A 15 -22.10 -14.53 -19.59
C HIS A 15 -20.79 -13.74 -19.43
N GLU A 16 -20.37 -12.93 -20.41
CA GLU A 16 -19.16 -12.09 -20.27
C GLU A 16 -19.37 -10.93 -19.31
N SER A 17 -20.52 -10.24 -19.41
CA SER A 17 -20.86 -9.07 -18.58
C SER A 17 -21.07 -9.39 -17.09
N ARG A 18 -21.24 -10.68 -16.75
CA ARG A 18 -21.53 -11.17 -15.39
C ARG A 18 -20.31 -11.71 -14.64
N ARG A 19 -19.13 -11.75 -15.27
CA ARG A 19 -17.89 -12.22 -14.63
C ARG A 19 -17.33 -11.14 -13.69
N VAL A 20 -17.69 -11.22 -12.41
CA VAL A 20 -17.05 -10.41 -11.36
C VAL A 20 -15.60 -10.86 -11.24
N ARG A 21 -14.66 -9.98 -11.64
CA ARG A 21 -13.23 -10.26 -11.50
C ARG A 21 -12.83 -10.18 -10.03
N SER A 22 -12.11 -11.18 -9.55
CA SER A 22 -11.55 -11.14 -8.22
C SER A 22 -10.50 -10.03 -8.12
N VAL A 23 -10.58 -9.21 -7.07
CA VAL A 23 -9.63 -8.12 -6.81
C VAL A 23 -8.60 -8.60 -5.81
N GLU A 24 -7.32 -8.27 -6.03
CA GLU A 24 -6.28 -8.52 -5.04
C GLU A 24 -6.53 -7.68 -3.79
N CYS A 25 -6.58 -8.35 -2.64
CA CYS A 25 -6.74 -7.71 -1.35
C CYS A 25 -5.64 -8.22 -0.43
N GLY A 26 -4.91 -7.31 0.23
CA GLY A 26 -3.93 -7.69 1.25
C GLY A 26 -4.68 -8.19 2.48
N ALA A 27 -4.31 -9.35 3.00
CA ALA A 27 -4.89 -9.84 4.24
C ALA A 27 -4.42 -8.95 5.40
N GLU A 28 -5.35 -8.44 6.21
CA GLU A 28 -5.09 -7.63 7.40
C GLU A 28 -5.70 -8.32 8.63
N VAL A 29 -5.02 -8.24 9.77
CA VAL A 29 -5.55 -8.78 11.03
C VAL A 29 -6.82 -8.01 11.43
N GLY A 30 -7.87 -8.74 11.80
CA GLY A 30 -9.20 -8.22 12.09
C GLY A 30 -10.12 -8.14 10.88
N MET A 31 -9.61 -8.33 9.66
CA MET A 31 -10.43 -8.35 8.44
C MET A 31 -11.36 -9.57 8.46
N VAL A 32 -12.66 -9.37 8.19
CA VAL A 32 -13.62 -10.47 8.08
C VAL A 32 -13.65 -10.95 6.63
N VAL A 33 -13.40 -12.25 6.46
CA VAL A 33 -13.39 -12.90 5.16
C VAL A 33 -14.27 -14.15 5.20
N GLU A 34 -14.84 -14.46 4.04
CA GLU A 34 -15.65 -15.65 3.82
C GLU A 34 -14.93 -16.59 2.85
N ASP A 35 -14.93 -17.89 3.15
CA ASP A 35 -14.59 -18.94 2.19
C ASP A 35 -15.91 -19.63 1.74
N PRO A 36 -16.41 -19.32 0.53
CA PRO A 36 -17.63 -19.92 -0.01
C PRO A 36 -17.51 -21.42 -0.26
N HIS A 37 -16.30 -21.97 -0.42
CA HIS A 37 -16.12 -23.40 -0.65
C HIS A 37 -16.42 -24.20 0.62
N SER A 38 -15.94 -23.73 1.77
CA SER A 38 -16.22 -24.36 3.06
C SER A 38 -17.40 -23.76 3.83
N GLY A 39 -17.96 -22.63 3.37
CA GLY A 39 -19.00 -21.87 4.05
C GLY A 39 -18.53 -21.22 5.35
N PHE A 40 -17.22 -21.01 5.51
CA PHE A 40 -16.64 -20.49 6.74
C PHE A 40 -16.50 -18.98 6.68
N VAL A 41 -16.95 -18.29 7.73
CA VAL A 41 -16.83 -16.84 7.87
C VAL A 41 -16.09 -16.54 9.17
N GLY A 42 -14.99 -15.79 9.07
CA GLY A 42 -14.18 -15.46 10.23
C GLY A 42 -13.30 -14.23 10.04
N ALA A 43 -12.81 -13.70 11.16
CA ALA A 43 -11.84 -12.62 11.18
C ALA A 43 -10.42 -13.18 11.08
N VAL A 44 -9.55 -12.53 10.31
CA VAL A 44 -8.13 -12.88 10.23
C VAL A 44 -7.47 -12.61 11.58
N VAL A 45 -6.96 -13.64 12.23
CA VAL A 45 -6.25 -13.51 13.53
C VAL A 45 -4.74 -13.61 13.38
N ARG A 46 -4.27 -14.35 12.37
CA ARG A 46 -2.83 -14.54 12.10
C ARG A 46 -2.60 -14.78 10.61
N ILE A 47 -1.46 -14.30 10.12
CA ILE A 47 -1.00 -14.54 8.75
C ILE A 47 0.45 -15.02 8.82
N GLU A 48 0.73 -16.21 8.31
CA GLU A 48 2.07 -16.80 8.38
C GLU A 48 2.31 -17.77 7.22
N GLY A 49 3.50 -17.70 6.61
CA GLY A 49 3.98 -18.72 5.68
C GLY A 49 3.04 -19.00 4.49
N GLY A 50 2.36 -17.97 3.98
CA GLY A 50 1.38 -18.13 2.89
C GLY A 50 0.01 -18.67 3.32
N ARG A 51 -0.29 -18.67 4.62
CA ARG A 51 -1.57 -19.10 5.18
C ARG A 51 -2.19 -18.00 6.02
N VAL A 52 -3.51 -18.03 6.11
CA VAL A 52 -4.33 -17.14 6.92
C VAL A 52 -5.12 -17.98 7.92
N GLU A 53 -5.11 -17.54 9.17
CA GLU A 53 -5.87 -18.14 10.25
C GLU A 53 -7.11 -17.28 10.51
N LEU A 54 -8.28 -17.90 10.43
CA LEU A 54 -9.58 -17.24 10.54
C LEU A 54 -10.31 -17.74 11.78
N GLU A 55 -10.79 -16.81 12.60
CA GLU A 55 -11.59 -17.10 13.79
C GLU A 55 -13.07 -16.73 13.55
N ASP A 56 -13.98 -17.67 13.79
CA ASP A 56 -15.42 -17.40 13.69
C ASP A 56 -15.98 -16.70 14.94
N ARG A 57 -17.24 -16.24 14.86
CA ARG A 57 -17.93 -15.58 15.99
C ARG A 57 -18.09 -16.45 17.25
N ARG A 58 -17.83 -17.76 17.16
CA ARG A 58 -17.93 -18.73 18.25
C ARG A 58 -16.53 -19.10 18.79
N GLY A 59 -15.48 -18.41 18.36
CA GLY A 59 -14.09 -18.65 18.77
C GLY A 59 -13.47 -19.91 18.16
N ARG A 60 -14.02 -20.44 17.05
CA ARG A 60 -13.40 -21.56 16.33
C ARG A 60 -12.45 -21.03 15.30
N THR A 61 -11.24 -21.59 15.30
CA THR A 61 -10.17 -21.13 14.43
C THR A 61 -9.83 -22.16 13.35
N ARG A 62 -9.69 -21.70 12.11
CA ARG A 62 -9.34 -22.54 10.95
C ARG A 62 -8.30 -21.87 10.08
N VAL A 63 -7.40 -22.69 9.53
CA VAL A 63 -6.30 -22.23 8.68
C VAL A 63 -6.64 -22.48 7.21
N PHE A 64 -6.40 -21.49 6.37
CA PHE A 64 -6.61 -21.53 4.93
C PHE A 64 -5.35 -21.06 4.20
N PRO A 65 -5.04 -21.57 2.99
CA PRO A 65 -4.00 -21.00 2.15
C PRO A 65 -4.41 -19.60 1.67
N LEU A 66 -3.45 -18.67 1.59
CA LEU A 66 -3.65 -17.42 0.86
C LEU A 66 -3.84 -17.72 -0.63
N GLY A 67 -4.68 -16.93 -1.29
CA GLY A 67 -4.98 -17.12 -2.70
C GLY A 67 -6.39 -16.71 -3.10
N PRO A 68 -6.84 -17.13 -4.29
CA PRO A 68 -8.18 -16.86 -4.78
C PRO A 68 -9.24 -17.68 -4.01
N GLY A 69 -10.48 -17.20 -4.05
CA GLY A 69 -11.64 -17.96 -3.57
C GLY A 69 -12.28 -17.40 -2.31
N PHE A 70 -11.73 -16.34 -1.73
CA PHE A 70 -12.35 -15.67 -0.59
C PHE A 70 -13.30 -14.58 -1.02
N TRP A 71 -14.29 -14.29 -0.18
CA TRP A 71 -15.20 -13.18 -0.34
C TRP A 71 -15.02 -12.16 0.78
N VAL A 72 -15.11 -10.89 0.43
CA VAL A 72 -15.15 -9.76 1.37
C VAL A 72 -16.40 -8.97 1.02
N ASP A 73 -17.29 -8.80 1.99
CA ASP A 73 -18.60 -8.16 1.79
C ASP A 73 -19.37 -8.72 0.57
N GLY A 74 -19.29 -10.04 0.36
CA GLY A 74 -19.94 -10.74 -0.75
C GLY A 74 -19.28 -10.57 -2.12
N ARG A 75 -18.07 -9.96 -2.18
CA ARG A 75 -17.31 -9.79 -3.42
C ARG A 75 -16.12 -10.73 -3.46
N PRO A 76 -15.85 -11.42 -4.59
CA PRO A 76 -14.70 -12.29 -4.70
C PRO A 76 -13.39 -11.49 -4.65
N VAL A 77 -12.46 -11.95 -3.82
CA VAL A 77 -11.12 -11.38 -3.66
C VAL A 77 -10.06 -12.47 -3.76
N ILE A 78 -8.84 -12.05 -4.09
CA ILE A 78 -7.63 -12.84 -3.97
C ILE A 78 -6.92 -12.35 -2.72
N LEU A 79 -6.92 -13.15 -1.66
CA LEU A 79 -6.19 -12.80 -0.44
C LEU A 79 -4.69 -12.97 -0.69
N THR A 80 -3.98 -11.85 -0.60
CA THR A 80 -2.54 -11.75 -0.76
C THR A 80 -1.87 -11.50 0.58
N ALA A 81 -0.55 -11.68 0.64
CA ALA A 81 0.22 -11.36 1.84
C ALA A 81 -0.03 -9.91 2.28
N PRO A 82 0.06 -9.60 3.59
CA PRO A 82 -0.16 -8.26 4.10
C PRO A 82 0.74 -7.29 3.35
N ARG A 83 0.13 -6.26 2.74
CA ARG A 83 0.91 -5.16 2.17
C ARG A 83 1.49 -4.41 3.35
N SER A 84 2.80 -4.52 3.57
CA SER A 84 3.47 -3.64 4.52
C SER A 84 3.13 -2.20 4.15
N PRO A 85 2.66 -1.37 5.10
CA PRO A 85 2.47 0.04 4.82
C PRO A 85 3.80 0.61 4.35
N VAL A 86 3.77 1.32 3.22
CA VAL A 86 4.94 2.07 2.77
C VAL A 86 5.31 3.02 3.90
N PRO A 87 6.56 2.99 4.42
CA PRO A 87 6.95 3.90 5.48
C PRO A 87 6.66 5.33 5.03
N ALA A 88 5.94 6.07 5.87
CA ALA A 88 5.60 7.46 5.58
C ALA A 88 6.89 8.24 5.31
N ALA A 89 6.86 9.12 4.30
CA ALA A 89 8.00 9.95 3.96
C ALA A 89 8.45 10.74 5.20
N ALA A 90 9.77 10.78 5.43
CA ALA A 90 10.33 11.48 6.59
C ALA A 90 9.91 12.95 6.59
N THR A 91 9.23 13.37 7.66
CA THR A 91 8.77 14.74 7.87
C THR A 91 9.85 15.65 8.46
N ARG A 92 11.02 15.10 8.82
CA ARG A 92 12.15 15.84 9.41
C ARG A 92 13.45 15.66 8.62
N THR A 93 14.32 16.66 8.66
CA THR A 93 15.70 16.59 8.12
C THR A 93 16.62 15.82 9.08
N ALA A 94 17.86 15.53 8.67
CA ALA A 94 18.85 14.87 9.52
C ALA A 94 19.21 15.70 10.77
N SER A 95 19.14 17.03 10.67
CA SER A 95 19.24 17.98 11.79
C SER A 95 18.07 17.88 12.79
N GLY A 96 16.91 17.39 12.34
CA GLY A 96 15.68 17.30 13.12
C GLY A 96 14.68 18.43 12.90
N SER A 97 14.94 19.35 11.96
CA SER A 97 13.98 20.39 11.58
C SER A 97 12.83 19.83 10.74
N VAL A 98 11.75 20.61 10.55
CA VAL A 98 10.62 20.21 9.70
C VAL A 98 11.05 20.29 8.24
N LYS A 99 10.91 19.18 7.52
CA LYS A 99 11.29 19.11 6.11
C LYS A 99 10.39 19.99 5.26
N VAL A 100 11.00 20.94 4.54
CA VAL A 100 10.29 21.80 3.59
C VAL A 100 10.09 21.04 2.28
N THR A 101 8.84 20.78 1.91
CA THR A 101 8.50 20.10 0.64
C THR A 101 8.37 21.09 -0.51
N GLY A 102 9.00 20.81 -1.65
CA GLY A 102 8.88 21.64 -2.86
C GLY A 102 9.66 22.96 -2.85
N GLY A 103 10.45 23.21 -1.81
CA GLY A 103 11.38 24.34 -1.75
C GLY A 103 12.57 24.12 -2.68
N ARG A 104 12.89 25.11 -3.52
CA ARG A 104 14.17 25.13 -4.25
C ARG A 104 15.27 25.66 -3.33
N ALA A 105 16.49 25.15 -3.51
CA ALA A 105 17.65 25.71 -2.84
C ALA A 105 17.78 27.21 -3.16
N ARG A 106 18.05 28.01 -2.13
CA ARG A 106 18.31 29.44 -2.28
C ARG A 106 19.73 29.68 -2.76
N VAL A 107 19.92 30.79 -3.47
CA VAL A 107 21.25 31.31 -3.79
C VAL A 107 21.92 31.74 -2.48
N ALA A 108 23.24 31.58 -2.41
CA ALA A 108 24.04 31.93 -1.25
C ALA A 108 23.76 33.37 -0.78
N ALA A 109 23.24 33.50 0.44
CA ALA A 109 23.07 34.74 1.18
C ALA A 109 24.42 35.13 1.85
N ALA A 110 24.39 36.15 2.71
CA ALA A 110 25.60 36.62 3.39
C ALA A 110 26.21 35.58 4.37
N GLY A 111 25.41 34.63 4.86
CA GLY A 111 25.83 33.61 5.82
C GLY A 111 26.79 32.59 5.19
N ARG A 112 27.93 32.36 5.86
CA ARG A 112 28.97 31.40 5.47
C ARG A 112 29.49 30.67 6.70
N ILE A 113 29.67 29.36 6.57
CA ILE A 113 30.33 28.51 7.56
C ILE A 113 31.70 28.17 6.98
N TYR A 114 32.77 28.32 7.77
CA TYR A 114 34.11 27.93 7.34
C TYR A 114 34.52 26.67 8.08
N VAL A 115 35.05 25.72 7.34
CA VAL A 115 35.48 24.42 7.87
C VAL A 115 36.93 24.14 7.47
N GLU A 116 37.68 23.53 8.37
CA GLU A 116 39.13 23.33 8.19
C GLU A 116 39.46 22.24 7.17
N GLY A 117 38.51 21.34 6.89
CA GLY A 117 38.77 20.19 6.02
C GLY A 117 37.52 19.67 5.32
N ARG A 118 37.76 18.94 4.23
CA ARG A 118 36.70 18.31 3.41
C ARG A 118 35.79 17.40 4.22
N HIS A 119 36.34 16.69 5.20
CA HIS A 119 35.55 15.77 6.03
C HIS A 119 34.51 16.50 6.88
N ASP A 120 34.85 17.67 7.41
CA ASP A 120 33.90 18.48 8.19
C ASP A 120 32.83 19.08 7.28
N ALA A 121 33.21 19.51 6.05
CA ALA A 121 32.24 19.92 5.03
C ALA A 121 31.24 18.78 4.69
N GLU A 122 31.72 17.54 4.58
CA GLU A 122 30.87 16.36 4.32
C GLU A 122 29.89 16.09 5.46
N LEU A 123 30.35 16.21 6.70
CA LEU A 123 29.49 16.03 7.87
C LEU A 123 28.40 17.11 7.96
N VAL A 124 28.78 18.37 7.72
CA VAL A 124 27.84 19.49 7.69
C VAL A 124 26.80 19.28 6.58
N GLU A 125 27.21 18.87 5.39
CA GLU A 125 26.29 18.58 4.29
C GLU A 125 25.33 17.42 4.64
N GLN A 126 25.85 16.35 5.26
CA GLN A 126 25.02 15.19 5.63
C GLN A 126 23.97 15.51 6.70
N VAL A 127 24.29 16.39 7.66
CA VAL A 127 23.40 16.71 8.78
C VAL A 127 22.50 17.92 8.48
N TRP A 128 23.06 18.97 7.88
CA TRP A 128 22.42 20.28 7.70
C TRP A 128 22.20 20.68 6.24
N GLY A 129 22.58 19.86 5.26
CA GLY A 129 22.48 20.24 3.85
C GLY A 129 21.06 20.65 3.41
N ASP A 130 20.01 20.01 3.91
CA ASP A 130 18.61 20.41 3.64
C ASP A 130 18.33 21.83 4.19
N ASP A 131 18.71 22.08 5.44
CA ASP A 131 18.50 23.34 6.15
C ASP A 131 19.30 24.50 5.51
N LEU A 132 20.58 24.27 5.21
CA LEU A 132 21.48 25.27 4.63
C LEU A 132 21.02 25.71 3.24
N ARG A 133 20.46 24.79 2.44
CA ARG A 133 19.86 25.13 1.14
C ARG A 133 18.60 25.97 1.27
N VAL A 134 17.81 25.77 2.32
CA VAL A 134 16.61 26.59 2.60
C VAL A 134 17.02 27.99 3.04
N GLU A 135 18.05 28.12 3.88
CA GLU A 135 18.53 29.41 4.37
C GLU A 135 19.45 30.13 3.38
N GLY A 136 20.01 29.42 2.40
CA GLY A 136 21.00 29.95 1.46
C GLY A 136 22.37 30.15 2.12
N VAL A 137 22.74 29.31 3.08
CA VAL A 137 24.05 29.34 3.73
C VAL A 137 24.97 28.35 3.03
N VAL A 138 26.23 28.75 2.83
CA VAL A 138 27.27 27.90 2.20
C VAL A 138 28.35 27.52 3.20
N VAL A 139 29.01 26.40 2.92
CA VAL A 139 30.09 25.77 3.70
C VAL A 139 31.35 25.73 2.86
#